data_AF-A0A9N9WTX9-F1
#
_entry.id   AF-A0A9N9WTX9-F1
#
_cell.length_a   1.000
_cell.length_b   1.000
_cell.length_c   1.000
_cell.angle_alpha   90.00
_cell.angle_beta   90.00
_cell.angle_gamma   90.00
#
_symmetry.space_group_name_H-M   'P 1'
#
loop_
_entity.id
_entity.type
_entity.pdbx_description
1 polymer ?
#
loop_
_entity_poly.entity_id
_entity_poly.type
_entity_poly.pdbx_seq_one_letter_code
_entity_poly.pdbx_strand_id
1 'polypeptide(L)'
;MYQQFLNHGSSQLSYMSSDELREIFGDDDKLDERIDQILKPLENEKDVIITENRTLAESNLQKEPNLIELRSRINDLSEEFRNLSENVQTKLIQLKSKSNTSDPESVLARLQACSAESEEKSDEISDDFFNSKLSIDEFLDQFKVARTQMHLRKLKAEKMQELLRRGAHHNATNSNFLPPNTGFYGAAPYPTNMPPYPMPVMRPSY
;
A
#
# COMPACT_ATOMS: atom_id res chain seq x y z
N MET A 1 12.47 41.23 -32.62
CA MET A 1 13.73 40.94 -31.89
C MET A 1 14.91 41.76 -32.39
N TYR A 2 15.10 41.94 -33.72
CA TYR A 2 16.21 42.76 -34.25
C TYR A 2 16.01 44.29 -34.18
N GLN A 3 14.77 44.73 -34.06
CA GLN A 3 14.39 46.15 -34.10
C GLN A 3 15.01 46.98 -32.98
N GLN A 4 15.27 46.37 -31.82
CA GLN A 4 15.98 47.04 -30.71
C GLN A 4 17.44 47.34 -31.04
N PHE A 5 18.13 46.45 -31.76
CA PHE A 5 19.52 46.64 -32.18
C PHE A 5 19.61 47.66 -33.32
N LEU A 6 18.65 47.64 -34.25
CA LEU A 6 18.53 48.66 -35.30
C LEU A 6 18.24 50.04 -34.72
N ASN A 7 17.36 50.14 -33.72
CA ASN A 7 17.08 51.40 -33.02
C ASN A 7 18.29 51.88 -32.20
N HIS A 8 19.04 50.95 -31.58
CA HIS A 8 20.26 51.27 -30.86
C HIS A 8 21.36 51.78 -31.79
N GLY A 9 21.57 51.10 -32.92
CA GLY A 9 22.52 51.54 -33.96
C GLY A 9 22.12 52.86 -34.59
N SER A 10 20.84 53.05 -34.92
CA SER A 10 20.34 54.33 -35.44
C SER A 10 20.49 55.47 -34.43
N SER A 11 20.30 55.20 -33.15
CA SER A 11 20.54 56.17 -32.08
C SER A 11 22.02 56.53 -31.97
N GLN A 12 22.93 55.54 -31.98
CA GLN A 12 24.37 55.78 -31.90
C GLN A 12 24.88 56.59 -33.11
N LEU A 13 24.42 56.28 -34.32
CA LEU A 13 24.78 57.01 -35.54
C LEU A 13 24.21 58.44 -35.57
N SER A 14 23.05 58.68 -34.94
CA SER A 14 22.42 60.01 -34.89
C SER A 14 23.19 61.03 -34.02
N TYR A 15 24.10 60.59 -33.14
CA TYR A 15 24.91 61.48 -32.30
C TYR A 15 26.28 61.81 -32.91
N MET A 16 26.61 61.27 -34.09
CA MET A 16 27.90 61.45 -34.76
C MET A 16 27.88 62.65 -35.72
N SER A 17 29.04 63.27 -35.91
CA SER A 17 29.20 64.36 -36.87
C SER A 17 29.25 63.84 -38.32
N SER A 18 28.94 64.71 -39.29
CA SER A 18 28.96 64.37 -40.72
C SER A 18 30.34 63.90 -41.22
N ASP A 19 31.42 64.33 -40.57
CA ASP A 19 32.78 63.94 -40.92
C ASP A 19 33.11 62.53 -40.38
N GLU A 20 32.69 62.21 -39.16
CA GLU A 20 32.82 60.86 -38.56
C GLU A 20 31.96 59.81 -39.30
N LEU A 21 30.75 60.19 -39.72
CA LEU A 21 29.87 59.32 -40.51
C LEU A 21 30.46 59.03 -41.90
N ARG A 22 31.14 60.01 -42.51
CA ARG A 22 31.85 59.82 -43.79
C ARG A 22 33.09 58.94 -43.65
N GLU A 23 33.77 59.02 -42.52
CA GLU A 23 34.92 58.18 -42.20
C GLU A 23 34.50 56.72 -41.99
N ILE A 24 33.42 56.48 -41.23
CA ILE A 24 32.86 55.14 -41.00
C ILE A 24 32.28 54.56 -42.31
N PHE A 25 31.69 55.39 -43.17
CA PHE A 25 31.18 54.93 -44.47
C PHE A 25 32.29 54.60 -45.48
N GLY A 26 33.49 55.16 -45.30
CA GLY A 26 34.64 54.92 -46.17
C GLY A 26 35.55 53.76 -45.74
N ASP A 27 35.25 53.13 -44.60
CA ASP A 27 36.11 52.14 -43.95
C ASP A 27 35.25 51.01 -43.35
N ASP A 28 35.12 49.91 -44.10
CA ASP A 28 34.28 48.77 -43.73
C ASP A 28 34.70 48.14 -42.38
N ASP A 29 35.99 48.17 -42.04
CA ASP A 29 36.50 47.64 -40.77
C ASP A 29 35.96 48.44 -39.56
N LYS A 30 35.85 49.77 -39.70
CA LYS A 30 35.25 50.64 -38.66
C LYS A 30 33.74 50.43 -38.56
N LEU A 31 33.07 50.14 -39.67
CA LEU A 31 31.65 49.83 -39.66
C LEU A 31 31.39 48.50 -38.93
N ASP A 32 32.20 47.48 -39.19
CA ASP A 32 32.12 46.19 -38.49
C ASP A 32 32.39 46.33 -36.98
N GLU A 33 33.38 47.13 -36.58
CA GLU A 33 33.64 47.41 -35.14
C GLU A 33 32.41 48.04 -34.45
N ARG A 34 31.65 48.89 -35.15
CA ARG A 34 30.42 49.48 -34.60
C ARG A 34 29.28 48.47 -34.51
N ILE A 35 29.16 47.58 -35.50
CA ILE A 35 28.18 46.50 -35.47
C ILE A 35 28.46 45.56 -34.29
N ASP A 36 29.73 45.23 -34.05
CA ASP A 36 30.14 44.44 -32.88
C ASP A 36 29.79 45.12 -31.56
N GLN A 37 29.96 46.45 -31.47
CA GLN A 37 29.55 47.22 -30.29
C GLN A 37 28.04 47.17 -30.04
N ILE A 38 27.22 47.18 -31.11
CA ILE A 38 25.75 47.08 -31.02
C ILE A 38 25.31 45.66 -30.65
N LEU A 39 26.05 44.63 -31.08
CA LEU A 39 25.74 43.22 -30.80
C LEU A 39 26.30 42.72 -29.46
N LYS A 40 27.29 43.40 -28.87
CA LYS A 40 27.90 43.05 -27.58
C LYS A 40 26.91 42.80 -26.43
N PRO A 41 25.81 43.58 -26.25
CA PRO A 41 24.80 43.28 -25.23
C PRO A 41 24.08 41.93 -25.45
N LEU A 42 23.85 41.55 -26.70
CA LEU A 42 23.24 40.26 -27.06
C LEU A 42 24.21 39.11 -26.79
N GLU A 43 25.50 39.30 -27.04
CA GLU A 43 26.52 38.32 -26.68
C GLU A 43 26.63 38.15 -25.16
N ASN A 44 26.58 39.24 -24.40
CA ASN A 44 26.53 39.17 -22.94
C ASN A 44 25.27 38.45 -22.44
N GLU A 45 24.10 38.73 -23.01
CA GLU A 45 22.84 38.05 -22.65
C GLU A 45 22.93 36.54 -22.94
N LYS A 46 23.47 36.18 -24.11
CA LYS A 46 23.74 34.78 -24.48
C LYS A 46 24.66 34.12 -23.44
N ASP A 47 25.75 34.77 -23.04
CA ASP A 47 26.69 34.21 -22.06
C ASP A 47 26.07 34.06 -20.66
N VAL A 48 25.22 35.00 -20.25
CA VAL A 48 24.43 34.90 -19.02
C VAL A 48 23.50 33.69 -19.07
N ILE A 49 22.74 33.52 -20.16
CA ILE A 49 21.81 32.39 -20.32
C ILE A 49 22.58 31.07 -20.38
N ILE A 50 23.71 31.01 -21.08
CA ILE A 50 24.55 29.80 -21.13
C ILE A 50 25.05 29.44 -19.74
N THR A 51 25.51 30.44 -18.98
CA THR A 51 25.99 30.24 -17.61
C THR A 51 24.87 29.77 -16.70
N GLU A 52 23.69 30.39 -16.78
CA GLU A 52 22.51 30.00 -16.00
C GLU A 52 22.04 28.59 -16.36
N ASN A 53 21.95 28.26 -17.65
CA ASN A 53 21.58 26.92 -18.10
C ASN A 53 22.58 25.88 -17.59
N ARG A 54 23.88 26.20 -17.63
CA ARG A 54 24.95 25.34 -17.13
C ARG A 54 24.82 25.10 -15.63
N THR A 55 24.62 26.14 -14.83
CA THR A 55 24.47 25.98 -13.37
C THR A 55 23.20 25.21 -13.01
N LEU A 56 22.10 25.43 -13.74
CA LEU A 56 20.87 24.67 -13.57
C LEU A 56 21.05 23.19 -13.95
N ALA A 57 21.71 22.91 -15.07
CA ALA A 57 22.02 21.56 -15.50
C ALA A 57 22.92 20.84 -14.47
N GLU A 58 23.94 21.51 -13.96
CA GLU A 58 24.83 20.97 -12.94
C GLU A 58 24.10 20.69 -11.61
N SER A 59 23.25 21.61 -11.15
CA SER A 59 22.38 21.40 -9.98
C SER A 59 21.42 20.22 -10.19
N ASN A 60 20.87 20.05 -11.40
CA ASN A 60 19.99 18.92 -11.71
C ASN A 60 20.75 17.59 -11.71
N LEU A 61 21.95 17.55 -12.28
CA LEU A 61 22.82 16.37 -12.25
C LEU A 61 23.24 16.01 -10.82
N GLN A 62 23.48 16.99 -9.95
CA GLN A 62 23.78 16.74 -8.53
C GLN A 62 22.60 16.12 -7.76
N LYS A 63 21.36 16.32 -8.20
CA LYS A 63 20.17 15.72 -7.57
C LYS A 63 19.94 14.28 -8.01
N GLU A 64 20.43 13.89 -9.18
CA GLU A 64 20.31 12.53 -9.72
C GLU A 64 20.77 11.43 -8.75
N PRO A 65 21.98 11.48 -8.13
CA PRO A 65 22.42 10.43 -7.21
C PRO A 65 21.50 10.33 -5.98
N ASN A 66 21.05 11.46 -5.44
CA ASN A 66 20.12 11.49 -4.30
C ASN A 66 18.77 10.85 -4.66
N LEU A 67 18.26 11.10 -5.88
CA LEU A 67 17.04 10.48 -6.37
C LEU A 67 17.20 8.97 -6.59
N ILE A 68 18.35 8.53 -7.10
CA ILE A 68 18.67 7.11 -7.27
C ILE A 68 18.72 6.41 -5.91
N GLU A 69 19.43 6.99 -4.94
CA GLU A 69 19.51 6.45 -3.58
C GLU A 69 18.12 6.35 -2.93
N LEU A 70 17.32 7.42 -3.00
CA LEU A 70 15.97 7.43 -2.42
C LEU A 70 15.06 6.40 -3.09
N ARG A 71 15.14 6.24 -4.42
CA ARG A 71 14.41 5.19 -5.15
C ARG A 71 14.85 3.80 -4.74
N SER A 72 16.16 3.57 -4.57
CA SER A 72 16.69 2.30 -4.06
C SER A 72 16.12 2.03 -2.67
N ARG A 73 16.15 3.02 -1.78
CA ARG A 73 15.64 2.87 -0.41
C ARG A 73 14.15 2.56 -0.36
N ILE A 74 13.35 3.19 -1.24
CA ILE A 74 11.93 2.90 -1.37
C ILE A 74 11.71 1.46 -1.87
N ASN A 75 12.50 1.00 -2.84
CA ASN A 75 12.41 -0.37 -3.33
C ASN A 75 12.75 -1.37 -2.22
N ASP A 76 13.85 -1.16 -1.49
CA ASP A 76 14.26 -2.03 -0.38
C ASP A 76 13.15 -2.11 0.68
N LEU A 77 12.59 -0.96 1.07
CA LEU A 77 11.51 -0.91 2.06
C LEU A 77 10.23 -1.57 1.56
N SER A 78 9.92 -1.43 0.27
CA SER A 78 8.76 -2.06 -0.36
C SER A 78 8.93 -3.58 -0.41
N GLU A 79 10.14 -4.08 -0.64
CA GLU A 79 10.48 -5.49 -0.59
C GLU A 79 10.39 -6.05 0.83
N GLU A 80 10.96 -5.34 1.82
CA GLU A 80 10.82 -5.68 3.24
C GLU A 80 9.34 -5.75 3.66
N PHE A 81 8.54 -4.75 3.26
CA PHE A 81 7.11 -4.72 3.53
C PHE A 81 6.38 -5.91 2.88
N ARG A 82 6.70 -6.22 1.61
CA ARG A 82 6.12 -7.36 0.91
C ARG A 82 6.44 -8.68 1.61
N ASN A 83 7.70 -8.87 2.00
CA ASN A 83 8.16 -10.04 2.73
C ASN A 83 7.47 -10.16 4.09
N LEU A 84 7.34 -9.05 4.83
CA LEU A 84 6.66 -9.05 6.12
C LEU A 84 5.16 -9.34 5.97
N SER A 85 4.52 -8.74 4.97
CA SER A 85 3.11 -8.98 4.63
C SER A 85 2.85 -10.44 4.29
N GLU A 86 3.71 -11.05 3.46
CA GLU A 86 3.64 -12.48 3.14
C GLU A 86 3.80 -13.34 4.40
N ASN A 87 4.80 -13.04 5.24
CA ASN A 87 5.01 -13.74 6.50
C ASN A 87 3.78 -13.65 7.44
N VAL A 88 3.17 -12.47 7.56
CA VAL A 88 1.95 -12.26 8.34
C VAL A 88 0.80 -13.08 7.76
N GLN A 89 0.63 -13.05 6.44
CA GLN A 89 -0.41 -13.81 5.75
C GLN A 89 -0.24 -15.32 5.94
N THR A 90 0.98 -15.85 5.82
CA THR A 90 1.29 -17.26 6.10
C THR A 90 0.95 -17.62 7.55
N LYS A 91 1.33 -16.77 8.52
CA LYS A 91 1.00 -16.97 9.94
C LYS A 91 -0.52 -16.93 10.19
N LEU A 92 -1.24 -16.03 9.54
CA LEU A 92 -2.71 -15.99 9.61
C LEU A 92 -3.35 -17.26 9.05
N ILE A 93 -2.87 -17.76 7.92
CA ILE A 93 -3.35 -19.02 7.33
C ILE A 93 -3.07 -20.19 8.29
N GLN A 94 -1.88 -20.27 8.87
CA GLN A 94 -1.53 -21.30 9.87
C GLN A 94 -2.37 -21.19 11.15
N LEU A 95 -2.66 -19.98 11.61
CA LEU A 95 -3.53 -19.76 12.76
C LEU A 95 -4.96 -20.18 12.44
N LYS A 96 -5.48 -19.81 11.26
CA LYS A 96 -6.82 -20.19 10.82
C LYS A 96 -6.95 -21.70 10.62
N SER A 97 -5.95 -22.37 10.06
CA SER A 97 -6.00 -23.84 9.91
C SER A 97 -6.02 -24.55 11.27
N LYS A 98 -5.18 -24.12 12.22
CA LYS A 98 -5.21 -24.63 13.60
C LYS A 98 -6.54 -24.31 14.28
N SER A 99 -7.03 -23.08 14.14
CA SER A 99 -8.32 -22.65 14.68
C SER A 99 -9.47 -23.46 14.11
N ASN A 100 -9.48 -23.80 12.81
CA ASN A 100 -10.53 -24.64 12.22
C ASN A 100 -10.48 -26.07 12.76
N THR A 101 -9.30 -26.64 13.04
CA THR A 101 -9.19 -27.97 13.66
C THR A 101 -9.58 -27.97 15.13
N SER A 102 -9.47 -26.82 15.79
CA SER A 102 -9.77 -26.61 17.21
C SER A 102 -11.05 -25.81 17.43
N ASP A 103 -11.84 -25.58 16.38
CA ASP A 103 -13.08 -24.82 16.47
C ASP A 103 -14.02 -25.56 17.42
N PRO A 104 -14.38 -24.96 18.57
CA PRO A 104 -15.07 -25.69 19.61
C PRO A 104 -16.42 -26.22 19.14
N GLU A 105 -17.15 -25.46 18.32
CA GLU A 105 -18.42 -25.87 17.72
C GLU A 105 -18.24 -27.07 16.78
N SER A 106 -17.22 -27.05 15.90
CA SER A 106 -16.87 -28.20 15.06
C SER A 106 -16.50 -29.45 15.88
N VAL A 107 -15.73 -29.28 16.97
CA VAL A 107 -15.36 -30.37 17.87
C VAL A 107 -16.60 -30.92 18.60
N LEU A 108 -17.52 -30.06 19.04
CA LEU A 108 -18.78 -30.47 19.67
C LEU A 108 -19.65 -31.28 18.70
N ALA A 109 -19.82 -30.82 17.46
CA ALA A 109 -20.60 -31.51 16.45
C ALA A 109 -20.04 -32.93 16.17
N ARG A 110 -18.71 -33.06 16.07
CA ARG A 110 -18.06 -34.38 15.94
C ARG A 110 -18.29 -35.26 17.16
N LEU A 111 -18.20 -34.70 18.36
CA LEU A 111 -18.41 -35.45 19.61
C LEU A 111 -19.85 -35.95 19.73
N GLN A 112 -20.83 -35.15 19.31
CA GLN A 112 -22.24 -35.55 19.23
C GLN A 112 -22.44 -36.69 18.23
N ALA A 113 -21.84 -36.59 17.03
CA ALA A 113 -21.89 -37.67 16.03
C ALA A 113 -21.27 -38.97 16.57
N CYS A 114 -20.09 -38.91 17.19
CA CYS A 114 -19.46 -40.09 17.82
C CYS A 114 -20.24 -40.64 19.01
N SER A 115 -21.05 -39.82 19.70
CA SER A 115 -21.94 -40.26 20.76
C SER A 115 -23.13 -41.04 20.18
N ALA A 116 -23.76 -40.51 19.13
CA ALA A 116 -24.85 -41.18 18.42
C ALA A 116 -24.39 -42.50 17.80
N GLU A 117 -23.21 -42.52 17.17
CA GLU A 117 -22.62 -43.76 16.63
C GLU A 117 -22.37 -44.82 17.73
N SER A 118 -21.93 -44.40 18.92
CA SER A 118 -21.77 -45.35 20.04
C SER A 118 -23.09 -45.80 20.65
N GLU A 119 -24.15 -44.99 20.55
CA GLU A 119 -25.51 -45.37 20.95
C GLU A 119 -26.05 -46.43 20.01
N GLU A 120 -25.96 -46.19 18.69
CA GLU A 120 -26.33 -47.16 17.65
C GLU A 120 -25.60 -48.50 17.82
N LYS A 121 -24.27 -48.50 18.04
CA LYS A 121 -23.52 -49.74 18.32
C LYS A 121 -24.00 -50.47 19.57
N SER A 122 -24.36 -49.74 20.62
CA SER A 122 -24.85 -50.37 21.86
C SER A 122 -26.26 -50.95 21.68
N ASP A 123 -27.07 -50.33 20.82
CA ASP A 123 -28.40 -50.80 20.47
C ASP A 123 -28.32 -52.01 19.53
N GLU A 124 -27.37 -52.03 18.57
CA GLU A 124 -27.07 -53.20 17.73
C GLU A 124 -26.67 -54.43 18.56
N ILE A 125 -25.81 -54.26 19.57
CA ILE A 125 -25.45 -55.34 20.51
C ILE A 125 -26.69 -55.84 21.27
N SER A 126 -27.64 -54.95 21.59
CA SER A 126 -28.89 -55.32 22.27
C SER A 126 -29.81 -56.10 21.33
N ASP A 127 -29.95 -55.67 20.09
CA ASP A 127 -30.75 -56.33 19.07
C ASP A 127 -30.19 -57.71 18.73
N ASP A 128 -28.87 -57.87 18.63
CA ASP A 128 -28.23 -59.16 18.40
C ASP A 128 -28.46 -60.15 19.55
N PHE A 129 -28.53 -59.66 20.79
CA PHE A 129 -28.94 -60.48 21.93
C PHE A 129 -30.42 -60.90 21.83
N PHE A 130 -31.35 -60.00 21.50
CA PHE A 130 -32.77 -60.35 21.33
C PHE A 130 -33.01 -61.33 20.17
N ASN A 131 -32.18 -61.27 19.13
CA ASN A 131 -32.20 -62.20 18.01
C ASN A 131 -31.45 -63.52 18.30
N SER A 132 -31.02 -63.77 19.55
CA SER A 132 -30.29 -64.97 19.98
C SER A 132 -28.97 -65.21 19.23
N LYS A 133 -28.33 -64.15 18.72
CA LYS A 133 -27.01 -64.23 18.07
C LYS A 133 -25.84 -64.16 19.06
N LEU A 134 -26.09 -63.64 20.26
CA LEU A 134 -25.11 -63.52 21.35
C LEU A 134 -25.53 -64.33 22.56
N SER A 135 -24.56 -64.96 23.25
CA SER A 135 -24.79 -65.53 24.57
C SER A 135 -24.90 -64.43 25.64
N ILE A 136 -25.45 -64.79 26.80
CA ILE A 136 -25.65 -63.85 27.92
C ILE A 136 -24.31 -63.27 28.40
N ASP A 137 -23.27 -64.11 28.52
CA ASP A 137 -21.95 -63.67 28.99
C ASP A 137 -21.27 -62.74 27.97
N GLU A 138 -21.36 -63.05 26.67
CA GLU A 138 -20.83 -62.19 25.59
C GLU A 138 -21.57 -60.85 25.51
N PHE A 139 -22.89 -60.86 25.65
CA PHE A 139 -23.69 -59.64 25.70
C PHE A 139 -23.27 -58.76 26.86
N LEU A 140 -23.12 -59.31 28.07
CA LEU A 140 -22.76 -58.54 29.26
C LEU A 140 -21.37 -57.93 29.15
N ASP A 141 -20.40 -58.62 28.54
CA ASP A 141 -19.05 -58.09 28.36
C ASP A 141 -19.03 -56.94 27.33
N GLN A 142 -19.67 -57.13 26.17
CA GLN A 142 -19.68 -56.14 25.10
C GLN A 142 -20.58 -54.94 25.41
N PHE A 143 -21.80 -55.17 25.87
CA PHE A 143 -22.79 -54.11 26.11
C PHE A 143 -22.36 -53.16 27.22
N LYS A 144 -21.78 -53.67 28.32
CA LYS A 144 -21.30 -52.81 29.41
C LYS A 144 -20.22 -51.85 28.91
N VAL A 145 -19.26 -52.33 28.12
CA VAL A 145 -18.18 -51.50 27.58
C VAL A 145 -18.75 -50.47 26.61
N ALA A 146 -19.59 -50.89 25.66
CA ALA A 146 -20.20 -50.01 24.66
C ALA A 146 -21.08 -48.92 25.31
N ARG A 147 -21.98 -49.32 26.23
CA ARG A 147 -22.90 -48.39 26.89
C ARG A 147 -22.18 -47.42 27.81
N THR A 148 -21.11 -47.87 28.50
CA THR A 148 -20.25 -46.98 29.30
C THR A 148 -19.56 -45.94 28.41
N GLN A 149 -19.03 -46.36 27.26
CA GLN A 149 -18.40 -45.44 26.32
C GLN A 149 -19.39 -44.41 25.77
N MET A 150 -20.60 -44.84 25.43
CA MET A 150 -21.67 -43.95 24.97
C MET A 150 -22.02 -42.91 26.04
N HIS A 151 -22.30 -43.32 27.28
CA HIS A 151 -22.62 -42.38 28.36
C HIS A 151 -21.49 -41.38 28.62
N LEU A 152 -20.24 -41.83 28.55
CA LEU A 152 -19.08 -40.97 28.73
C LEU A 152 -18.96 -39.94 27.60
N ARG A 153 -19.19 -40.33 26.34
CA ARG A 153 -19.19 -39.40 25.18
C ARG A 153 -20.34 -38.41 25.27
N LYS A 154 -21.54 -38.86 25.63
CA LYS A 154 -22.72 -38.02 25.84
C LYS A 154 -22.49 -36.98 26.93
N LEU A 155 -21.96 -37.39 28.08
CA LEU A 155 -21.63 -36.48 29.18
C LEU A 155 -20.59 -35.44 28.75
N LYS A 156 -19.56 -35.85 28.01
CA LYS A 156 -18.55 -34.92 27.48
C LYS A 156 -19.16 -33.92 26.50
N ALA A 157 -20.07 -34.35 25.62
CA ALA A 157 -20.77 -33.46 24.69
C ALA A 157 -21.63 -32.44 25.43
N GLU A 158 -22.44 -32.89 26.41
CA GLU A 158 -23.29 -32.02 27.22
C GLU A 158 -22.47 -30.99 28.01
N LYS A 159 -21.35 -31.42 28.62
CA LYS A 159 -20.47 -30.52 29.37
C LYS A 159 -19.77 -29.52 28.46
N MET A 160 -19.34 -29.93 27.28
CA MET A 160 -18.75 -29.04 26.30
C MET A 160 -19.77 -28.00 25.81
N GLN A 161 -21.00 -28.42 25.50
CA GLN A 161 -22.09 -27.51 25.12
C GLN A 161 -22.40 -26.50 26.23
N GLU A 162 -22.38 -26.93 27.50
CA GLU A 162 -22.54 -26.05 28.66
C GLU A 162 -21.41 -25.00 28.74
N LEU A 163 -20.16 -25.41 28.53
CA LEU A 163 -19.00 -24.51 28.53
C LEU A 163 -19.07 -23.48 27.40
N LEU A 164 -19.48 -23.88 26.19
CA LEU A 164 -19.63 -22.94 25.07
C LEU A 164 -20.75 -21.92 25.31
N ARG A 165 -21.89 -22.37 25.85
CA ARG A 165 -22.97 -21.46 26.24
C ARG A 165 -22.51 -20.46 27.31
N ARG A 166 -21.80 -20.91 28.35
CA ARG A 166 -21.25 -20.04 29.40
C ARG A 166 -20.22 -19.05 28.85
N GLY A 167 -19.31 -19.52 27.98
CA GLY A 167 -18.32 -18.67 27.31
C GLY A 167 -18.94 -17.57 26.45
N ALA A 168 -20.01 -17.88 25.71
CA ALA A 168 -20.76 -16.91 24.92
C ALA A 168 -21.40 -15.81 25.79
N HIS A 169 -21.94 -16.16 26.96
CA HIS A 169 -22.50 -15.19 27.92
C HIS A 169 -21.42 -14.29 28.56
N HIS A 170 -20.20 -14.79 28.77
CA HIS A 170 -19.10 -13.97 29.28
C HIS A 170 -18.57 -12.98 28.23
N ASN A 171 -18.56 -13.34 26.94
CA ASN A 171 -18.13 -12.43 25.87
C ASN A 171 -19.14 -11.30 25.59
N ALA A 172 -20.45 -11.56 25.77
CA ALA A 172 -21.51 -10.57 25.58
C ALA A 172 -21.53 -9.44 26.62
N THR A 173 -20.90 -9.64 27.79
CA THR A 173 -20.81 -8.59 28.84
C THR A 173 -19.56 -7.71 28.72
N ASN A 174 -18.62 -8.07 27.84
CA ASN A 174 -17.39 -7.33 27.59
C ASN A 174 -17.32 -6.69 26.19
N SER A 175 -18.45 -6.64 25.47
CA SER A 175 -18.58 -5.97 24.18
C SER A 175 -18.87 -4.47 24.32
N ASN A 176 -18.11 -3.78 25.19
CA ASN A 176 -18.02 -2.31 25.19
C ASN A 176 -16.81 -1.78 24.39
N PHE A 177 -16.02 -2.68 23.80
CA PHE A 177 -14.96 -2.30 22.87
C PHE A 177 -15.44 -2.53 21.44
N LEU A 178 -15.95 -1.45 20.84
CA LEU A 178 -16.04 -1.31 19.39
C LEU A 178 -14.63 -1.52 18.80
N PRO A 179 -14.44 -2.37 17.77
CA PRO A 179 -13.17 -2.44 17.08
C PRO A 179 -12.85 -1.06 16.47
N PRO A 180 -11.57 -0.63 16.43
CA PRO A 180 -11.21 0.56 15.68
C PRO A 180 -11.60 0.32 14.23
N ASN A 181 -12.52 1.16 13.75
CA ASN A 181 -12.90 1.28 12.36
C ASN A 181 -11.65 1.22 11.47
N THR A 182 -11.49 0.13 10.72
CA THR A 182 -10.47 0.00 9.65
C THR A 182 -10.91 0.80 8.42
N GLY A 183 -11.31 2.05 8.64
CA GLY A 183 -11.60 3.06 7.65
C GLY A 183 -10.47 4.07 7.65
N PHE A 184 -9.33 3.70 7.07
CA PHE A 184 -8.18 4.57 6.86
C PHE A 184 -8.46 5.52 5.69
N TYR A 185 -9.43 6.42 5.86
CA TYR A 185 -9.58 7.67 5.09
C TYR A 185 -10.13 8.74 6.03
N GLY A 186 -9.33 9.11 7.03
CA GLY A 186 -9.55 10.32 7.80
C GLY A 186 -9.24 11.52 6.92
N ALA A 187 -10.28 12.22 6.46
CA ALA A 187 -10.15 13.58 5.98
C ALA A 187 -9.55 14.42 7.11
N ALA A 188 -8.31 14.88 6.93
CA ALA A 188 -7.71 15.87 7.80
C ALA A 188 -8.53 17.18 7.70
N PRO A 189 -8.77 17.90 8.81
CA PRO A 189 -9.34 19.23 8.74
C PRO A 189 -8.31 20.15 8.08
N TYR A 190 -8.53 20.51 6.82
CA TYR A 190 -7.69 21.48 6.14
C TYR A 190 -7.81 22.86 6.84
N PRO A 191 -6.70 23.52 7.21
CA PRO A 191 -6.73 24.90 7.65
C PRO A 191 -7.20 25.79 6.50
N THR A 192 -8.26 26.57 6.74
CA THR A 192 -9.08 27.27 5.74
C THR A 192 -8.41 28.51 5.10
N ASN A 193 -7.10 28.71 5.25
CA ASN A 193 -6.44 29.96 4.87
C ASN A 193 -5.12 29.75 4.07
N MET A 194 -5.20 29.11 2.91
CA MET A 194 -4.13 29.22 1.90
C MET A 194 -4.56 30.14 0.73
N PRO A 195 -3.74 31.12 0.32
CA PRO A 195 -4.01 31.94 -0.85
C PRO A 195 -4.00 31.08 -2.13
N PRO A 196 -4.81 31.41 -3.15
CA PRO A 196 -4.99 30.57 -4.32
C PRO A 196 -3.72 30.58 -5.18
N TYR A 197 -3.06 29.43 -5.30
CA TYR A 197 -2.05 29.24 -6.33
C TYR A 197 -2.72 29.09 -7.71
N PRO A 198 -2.21 29.75 -8.75
CA PRO A 198 -2.72 29.59 -10.10
C PRO A 198 -2.40 28.19 -10.63
N MET A 199 -3.42 27.39 -10.89
CA MET A 199 -3.28 26.09 -11.57
C MET A 199 -3.07 26.30 -13.07
N PRO A 200 -2.13 25.59 -13.73
CA PRO A 200 -1.97 25.64 -15.17
C PRO A 200 -3.14 24.95 -15.87
N VAL A 201 -3.74 25.63 -16.84
CA VAL A 201 -4.83 25.12 -17.68
C VAL A 201 -4.28 24.01 -18.58
N MET A 202 -4.77 22.78 -18.41
CA MET A 202 -4.50 21.71 -19.38
C MET A 202 -5.18 22.03 -20.71
N ARG A 203 -4.37 22.15 -21.78
CA ARG A 203 -4.87 22.31 -23.14
C ARG A 203 -5.47 20.99 -23.64
N PRO A 204 -6.60 21.00 -24.38
CA PRO A 204 -7.10 19.83 -25.07
C PRO A 204 -6.15 19.42 -26.20
N SER A 205 -5.86 18.13 -26.27
CA SER A 205 -5.20 17.50 -27.41
C SER A 205 -6.09 17.60 -28.65
N TYR A 206 -5.53 18.05 -29.77
CA TYR A 206 -6.05 17.78 -31.11
C TYR A 206 -5.41 16.50 -31.64
#